data_AF-A0A8J6S8B0-F1
#
_entry.id   AF-A0A8J6S8B0-F1
#
_cell.length_a   1.000
_cell.length_b   1.000
_cell.length_c   1.000
_cell.angle_alpha   90.00
_cell.angle_beta   90.00
_cell.angle_gamma   90.00
#
_symmetry.space_group_name_H-M   'P 1'
#
loop_
_entity.id
_entity.type
_entity.pdbx_description
1 polymer ?
#
loop_
_entity_poly.entity_id
_entity_poly.type
_entity_poly.pdbx_seq_one_letter_code
_entity_poly.pdbx_strand_id
1 'polypeptide(L)'
;MSSLSRERNRAFIIAGLGTALLIAIFLSPFASSDPDGLDRVAQDHKFDNKAAEDAPARKLPFYSVFEEYAVRGVPEQIATPIAGLIGTLATFGLAWGIGKLVVRNSAPTDDSDYPNPPRE
;
A
#
# COMPACT_ATOMS: atom_id res chain seq x y z
N MET A 1 -26.85 13.89 -14.01
CA MET A 1 -26.17 13.85 -12.69
C MET A 1 -25.07 12.78 -12.54
N SER A 2 -24.90 11.83 -13.47
CA SER A 2 -23.91 10.74 -13.34
C SER A 2 -22.46 11.10 -13.73
N SER A 3 -22.26 12.10 -14.59
CA SER A 3 -20.92 12.56 -14.98
C SER A 3 -20.22 13.32 -13.84
N LEU A 4 -20.95 14.27 -13.22
CA LEU A 4 -20.45 15.10 -12.11
C LEU A 4 -20.03 14.26 -10.89
N SER A 5 -20.78 13.19 -10.55
CA SER A 5 -20.40 12.30 -9.45
C SER A 5 -19.17 11.45 -9.78
N ARG A 6 -19.04 11.01 -11.03
CA ARG A 6 -17.87 10.25 -11.51
C ARG A 6 -16.61 11.11 -11.52
N GLU A 7 -16.71 12.37 -11.94
CA GLU A 7 -15.59 13.32 -11.89
C GLU A 7 -15.16 13.62 -10.45
N ARG A 8 -16.11 13.87 -9.55
CA ARG A 8 -15.82 14.11 -8.13
C ARG A 8 -15.13 12.91 -7.46
N ASN A 9 -15.58 11.69 -7.76
CA ASN A 9 -14.95 10.48 -7.22
C ASN A 9 -13.52 10.30 -7.76
N ARG A 10 -13.30 10.56 -9.06
CA ARG A 10 -11.96 10.52 -9.66
C ARG A 10 -11.04 11.57 -9.03
N ALA A 11 -11.52 12.79 -8.87
CA ALA A 11 -10.77 13.86 -8.22
C ALA A 11 -10.39 13.47 -6.78
N PHE A 12 -11.31 12.89 -6.02
CA PHE A 12 -11.05 12.42 -4.66
C PHE A 12 -9.99 11.29 -4.62
N ILE A 13 -10.09 10.30 -5.52
CA ILE A 13 -9.11 9.21 -5.60
C ILE A 13 -7.72 9.73 -5.96
N ILE A 14 -7.63 10.60 -6.96
CA ILE A 14 -6.34 11.17 -7.40
C ILE A 14 -5.74 12.05 -6.30
N ALA A 15 -6.56 12.89 -5.65
CA ALA A 15 -6.10 13.72 -4.55
C ALA A 15 -5.61 12.86 -3.38
N GLY A 16 -6.40 11.86 -2.95
CA GLY A 16 -6.04 10.97 -1.84
C GLY A 16 -4.77 10.16 -2.12
N LEU A 17 -4.66 9.57 -3.31
CA LEU A 17 -3.46 8.84 -3.71
C LEU A 17 -2.25 9.77 -3.80
N GLY A 18 -2.42 10.96 -4.40
CA GLY A 18 -1.37 11.98 -4.48
C GLY A 18 -0.86 12.40 -3.11
N THR A 19 -1.76 12.68 -2.16
CA THR A 19 -1.40 13.00 -0.77
C THR A 19 -0.66 11.86 -0.08
N ALA A 20 -1.13 10.61 -0.23
CA ALA A 20 -0.45 9.45 0.34
C ALA A 20 0.98 9.29 -0.21
N LEU A 21 1.17 9.46 -1.52
CA LEU A 21 2.48 9.40 -2.16
C LEU A 21 3.39 10.54 -1.71
N LEU A 22 2.86 11.76 -1.56
CA LEU A 22 3.63 12.88 -1.04
C LEU A 22 4.14 12.60 0.38
N ILE A 23 3.28 12.09 1.26
CA ILE A 23 3.68 11.72 2.62
C ILE A 23 4.73 10.61 2.57
N ALA A 24 4.50 9.56 1.80
CA ALA A 24 5.41 8.42 1.69
C ALA A 24 6.79 8.80 1.15
N ILE A 25 6.89 9.79 0.25
CA ILE A 25 8.18 10.19 -0.34
C ILE A 25 8.88 11.26 0.49
N PHE A 26 8.14 12.28 0.95
CA PHE A 26 8.73 13.47 1.55
C PHE A 26 8.79 13.43 3.08
N LEU A 27 7.86 12.75 3.75
CA LEU A 27 7.83 12.70 5.21
C LEU A 27 8.55 11.46 5.76
N SER A 28 8.63 10.36 4.98
CA SER A 28 9.29 9.13 5.44
C SER A 28 10.79 9.25 5.73
N PRO A 29 11.60 10.09 5.04
CA PRO A 29 13.00 10.29 5.42
C PRO A 29 13.18 10.90 6.81
N PHE A 30 12.13 11.54 7.35
CA PHE A 30 12.12 12.14 8.67
C PHE A 30 11.54 11.20 9.74
N ALA A 31 11.41 9.91 9.43
CA ALA A 31 11.03 8.90 10.42
C ALA A 31 12.08 8.84 11.54
N SER A 32 11.64 8.58 12.77
CA SER A 32 12.55 8.51 13.93
C SER A 32 13.54 7.36 13.76
N SER A 33 14.80 7.63 14.10
CA SER A 33 15.89 6.64 14.19
C SER A 33 15.95 5.95 15.55
N ASP A 34 14.96 6.19 16.43
CA ASP A 34 14.89 5.54 17.73
C ASP A 34 14.72 4.02 17.57
N PRO A 35 15.35 3.20 18.44
CA PRO A 35 15.22 1.76 18.39
C PRO A 35 13.77 1.36 18.60
N ASP A 36 13.30 0.42 17.78
CA ASP A 36 11.97 -0.14 17.92
C ASP A 36 11.86 -0.98 19.21
N GLY A 37 10.67 -1.51 19.49
CA GLY A 37 10.45 -2.30 20.70
C GLY A 37 11.31 -3.58 20.78
N LEU A 38 11.70 -4.15 19.63
CA LEU A 38 12.53 -5.35 19.58
C LEU A 38 14.00 -4.99 19.81
N ASP A 39 14.48 -3.96 19.13
CA ASP A 39 15.84 -3.45 19.24
C ASP A 39 16.11 -2.88 20.63
N ARG A 40 15.14 -2.17 21.22
CA ARG A 40 15.24 -1.66 22.59
C ARG A 40 15.43 -2.80 23.59
N VAL A 41 14.61 -3.84 23.50
CA VAL A 41 14.72 -5.02 24.37
C VAL A 41 16.04 -5.76 24.14
N ALA A 42 16.50 -5.83 22.88
CA ALA A 42 17.78 -6.42 22.53
C ALA A 42 18.97 -5.67 23.12
N GLN A 43 18.93 -4.34 23.10
CA GLN A 43 19.93 -3.47 23.71
C GLN A 43 19.90 -3.58 25.25
N ASP A 44 18.71 -3.53 25.86
CA ASP A 44 18.54 -3.58 27.32
C ASP A 44 19.09 -4.89 27.91
N HIS A 45 18.93 -6.01 27.20
CA HIS A 45 19.42 -7.32 27.59
C HIS A 45 20.76 -7.72 26.95
N LYS A 46 21.42 -6.82 26.21
CA LYS A 46 22.74 -7.01 25.57
C LYS A 46 22.83 -8.25 24.68
N PHE A 47 21.78 -8.50 23.89
CA PHE A 47 21.77 -9.56 22.88
C PHE A 47 21.62 -9.04 21.45
N ASP A 48 21.56 -7.73 21.27
CA ASP A 48 21.67 -7.02 19.97
C ASP A 48 22.78 -7.59 19.07
N ASN A 49 23.95 -7.90 19.65
CA ASN A 49 25.10 -8.44 18.92
C ASN A 49 25.18 -9.98 18.88
N LYS A 50 24.16 -10.69 19.38
CA LYS A 50 24.12 -12.16 19.43
C LYS A 50 23.33 -12.77 18.28
N ALA A 51 23.16 -12.04 17.19
CA ALA A 51 22.52 -12.56 15.98
C ALA A 51 23.23 -13.87 15.54
N ALA A 52 22.45 -14.96 15.44
CA ALA A 52 22.99 -16.25 15.07
C ALA A 52 23.60 -16.21 13.67
N GLU A 53 24.82 -16.71 13.50
CA GLU A 53 25.47 -16.80 12.19
C GLU A 53 24.66 -17.64 11.19
N ASP A 54 23.89 -18.60 11.70
CA ASP A 54 22.98 -19.48 10.95
C ASP A 54 21.49 -19.10 11.13
N ALA A 55 21.19 -17.80 11.29
CA ALA A 55 19.81 -17.35 11.41
C ALA A 55 18.96 -17.89 10.25
N PRO A 56 17.76 -18.47 10.50
CA PRO A 56 16.87 -18.97 9.45
C PRO A 56 16.55 -17.92 8.38
N ALA A 57 16.56 -16.64 8.77
CA ALA A 57 16.40 -15.51 7.87
C ALA A 57 17.43 -15.50 6.73
N ARG A 58 18.68 -15.94 6.94
CA ARG A 58 19.73 -16.02 5.91
C ARG A 58 19.40 -17.00 4.79
N LYS A 59 18.53 -17.97 5.05
CA LYS A 59 18.11 -18.99 4.08
C LYS A 59 16.95 -18.52 3.19
N LEU A 60 16.38 -17.35 3.47
CA LEU A 60 15.31 -16.79 2.66
C LEU A 60 15.88 -16.12 1.40
N PRO A 61 15.18 -16.24 0.25
CA PRO A 61 15.63 -15.62 -1.00
C PRO A 61 15.65 -14.08 -0.92
N PHE A 62 14.97 -13.50 0.06
CA PHE A 62 14.90 -12.05 0.26
C PHE A 62 16.07 -11.50 1.11
N TYR A 63 16.84 -12.35 1.79
CA TYR A 63 17.96 -11.92 2.64
C TYR A 63 19.12 -11.30 1.84
N SER A 64 19.28 -11.69 0.57
CA SER A 64 20.25 -11.05 -0.33
C SER A 64 19.82 -9.64 -0.76
N VAL A 65 18.54 -9.30 -0.59
CA VAL A 65 17.93 -8.04 -1.05
C VAL A 65 17.79 -7.04 0.10
N PHE A 66 17.54 -7.52 1.32
CA PHE A 66 17.28 -6.67 2.49
C PHE A 66 18.30 -6.91 3.61
N GLU A 67 18.75 -5.82 4.24
CA GLU A 67 19.62 -5.79 5.41
C GLU A 67 18.91 -4.88 6.43
N GLU A 68 18.49 -5.44 7.59
CA GLU A 68 17.79 -4.71 8.67
C GLU A 68 16.71 -3.75 8.14
N TYR A 69 15.76 -4.29 7.37
CA TYR A 69 14.62 -3.58 6.75
C TYR A 69 14.95 -2.64 5.58
N ALA A 70 16.22 -2.29 5.36
CA ALA A 70 16.65 -1.50 4.22
C ALA A 70 17.02 -2.36 3.01
N VAL A 71 16.89 -1.80 1.81
CA VAL A 71 17.42 -2.45 0.59
C VAL A 71 18.93 -2.37 0.63
N ARG A 72 19.60 -3.52 0.49
CA ARG A 72 21.04 -3.61 0.56
C ARG A 72 21.71 -2.73 -0.49
N GLY A 73 22.66 -1.89 -0.07
CA GLY A 73 23.40 -0.99 -0.95
C GLY A 73 22.70 0.33 -1.27
N VAL A 74 21.54 0.61 -0.67
CA VAL A 74 20.84 1.89 -0.80
C VAL A 74 20.91 2.64 0.54
N PRO A 75 21.26 3.95 0.56
CA PRO A 75 21.19 4.75 1.77
C PRO A 75 19.79 4.72 2.36
N GLU A 76 19.66 4.60 3.68
CA GLU A 76 18.39 4.51 4.40
C GLU A 76 17.42 5.67 4.04
N GLN A 77 17.98 6.88 3.89
CA GLN A 77 17.27 8.10 3.46
C GLN A 77 16.56 7.96 2.10
N ILE A 78 17.04 7.04 1.25
CA ILE A 78 16.50 6.75 -0.08
C ILE A 78 15.67 5.45 -0.04
N ALA A 79 16.13 4.45 0.71
CA ALA A 79 15.45 3.16 0.85
C ALA A 79 14.05 3.32 1.47
N THR A 80 13.91 4.17 2.50
CA THR A 80 12.65 4.37 3.22
C THR A 80 11.56 4.99 2.34
N PRO A 81 11.81 6.09 1.59
CA PRO A 81 10.86 6.60 0.59
C PRO A 81 10.47 5.60 -0.49
N ILE A 82 11.44 4.82 -0.98
CA ILE A 82 11.18 3.81 -2.02
C ILE A 82 10.27 2.71 -1.47
N ALA A 83 10.51 2.24 -0.26
CA ALA A 83 9.66 1.26 0.41
C ALA A 83 8.23 1.80 0.61
N GLY A 84 8.11 3.05 1.07
CA GLY A 84 6.81 3.73 1.22
C GLY A 84 6.06 3.87 -0.10
N LEU A 85 6.75 4.29 -1.17
CA LEU A 85 6.19 4.42 -2.51
C LEU A 85 5.66 3.07 -3.04
N ILE A 86 6.51 2.03 -3.01
CA ILE A 86 6.16 0.70 -3.50
C ILE A 86 5.01 0.12 -2.68
N GLY A 87 5.08 0.19 -1.35
CA GLY A 87 4.04 -0.32 -0.46
C GLY A 87 2.69 0.38 -0.67
N THR A 88 2.69 1.70 -0.84
CA THR A 88 1.48 2.50 -1.11
C THR A 88 0.84 2.08 -2.43
N LEU A 89 1.63 1.99 -3.51
CA LEU A 89 1.13 1.58 -4.83
C LEU A 89 0.62 0.13 -4.83
N ALA A 90 1.34 -0.78 -4.18
CA ALA A 90 0.93 -2.18 -4.06
C ALA A 90 -0.41 -2.30 -3.31
N THR A 91 -0.55 -1.61 -2.18
CA THR A 91 -1.78 -1.62 -1.36
C THR A 91 -2.96 -1.03 -2.13
N PHE A 92 -2.76 0.12 -2.77
CA PHE A 92 -3.78 0.76 -3.58
C PHE A 92 -4.21 -0.12 -4.75
N GLY A 93 -3.24 -0.69 -5.48
CA GLY A 93 -3.49 -1.59 -6.60
C GLY A 93 -4.25 -2.84 -6.19
N LEU A 94 -3.89 -3.43 -5.04
CA LEU A 94 -4.57 -4.60 -4.49
C LEU A 94 -6.03 -4.27 -4.11
N ALA A 95 -6.25 -3.20 -3.36
CA ALA A 95 -7.59 -2.77 -2.95
C ALA A 95 -8.47 -2.44 -4.16
N TRP A 96 -7.91 -1.72 -5.14
CA TRP A 96 -8.60 -1.39 -6.39
C TRP A 96 -8.94 -2.65 -7.20
N GLY A 97 -7.98 -3.57 -7.34
CA GLY A 97 -8.15 -4.83 -8.06
C GLY A 97 -9.24 -5.70 -7.44
N ILE A 98 -9.20 -5.88 -6.12
CA ILE A 98 -10.24 -6.61 -5.37
C ILE A 98 -11.60 -5.93 -5.55
N GLY A 99 -11.68 -4.61 -5.39
CA GLY A 99 -12.91 -3.86 -5.59
C GLY A 99 -13.51 -4.08 -6.98
N LYS A 100 -12.67 -4.05 -8.04
CA LYS A 100 -13.12 -4.27 -9.42
C LYS A 100 -13.53 -5.72 -9.70
N LEU A 101 -13.01 -6.70 -8.96
CA LEU A 101 -13.39 -8.10 -9.09
C LEU A 101 -14.69 -8.42 -8.32
N VAL A 102 -14.89 -7.81 -7.16
CA VAL A 102 -16.04 -8.06 -6.28
C VAL A 102 -17.27 -7.26 -6.69
N VAL A 103 -17.10 -6.05 -7.21
CA VAL A 103 -18.22 -5.22 -7.66
C VAL A 103 -18.72 -5.73 -9.02
N ARG A 104 -19.81 -6.49 -8.99
CA ARG A 104 -20.50 -6.98 -10.18
C ARG A 104 -21.18 -5.79 -10.86
N ASN A 105 -20.87 -5.55 -12.14
CA ASN A 105 -21.63 -4.60 -12.95
C ASN A 105 -23.09 -5.08 -12.99
N SER A 106 -23.99 -4.37 -12.32
CA SER A 106 -25.41 -4.54 -12.57
C SER A 106 -25.66 -4.15 -14.03
N ALA A 107 -26.04 -5.12 -14.86
CA ALA A 107 -26.52 -4.83 -16.20
C ALA A 107 -27.69 -3.84 -16.10
N PRO A 108 -27.80 -2.85 -17.01
CA PRO A 108 -28.99 -2.03 -17.07
C PRO A 108 -30.19 -2.96 -17.28
N THR A 109 -31.12 -2.99 -16.34
CA THR A 109 -32.44 -3.56 -16.58
C THR A 109 -33.05 -2.77 -17.73
N ASP A 110 -33.21 -3.44 -18.86
CA ASP A 110 -33.82 -2.89 -20.06
C ASP A 110 -35.32 -2.69 -19.77
N ASP A 111 -35.69 -1.48 -19.35
CA ASP A 111 -37.09 -1.07 -19.09
C ASP A 111 -37.93 -0.98 -20.38
N SER A 112 -37.45 -1.52 -21.52
CA SER A 112 -38.23 -1.56 -22.76
C SER A 112 -39.28 -2.69 -22.81
N ASP A 113 -39.30 -3.59 -21.80
CA ASP A 113 -40.26 -4.70 -21.70
C ASP A 113 -41.48 -4.38 -20.80
N TYR A 114 -41.85 -3.10 -20.66
CA TYR A 114 -43.16 -2.76 -20.08
C TYR A 114 -44.26 -2.93 -21.14
N PRO A 115 -45.22 -3.87 -20.94
CA PRO A 115 -46.36 -3.99 -21.83
C PRO A 115 -47.16 -2.69 -21.78
N ASN A 116 -47.46 -2.13 -22.95
CA ASN A 116 -48.31 -0.95 -23.06
C ASN A 116 -49.68 -1.28 -22.41
N PRO A 117 -50.21 -0.44 -21.50
CA PRO A 117 -51.52 -0.70 -20.91
C PRO A 117 -52.60 -0.74 -22.01
N PRO A 118 -53.66 -1.55 -21.83
CA PRO A 118 -54.76 -1.62 -22.79
C PRO A 118 -55.37 -0.23 -22.98
N ARG A 119 -55.56 0.17 -24.23
CA ARG A 119 -56.28 1.40 -24.56
C ARG A 119 -57.78 1.14 -24.37
N GLU A 120 -58.40 1.90 -23.48
CA GLU A 120 -59.87 1.97 -23.33
C GLU A 120 -60.54 2.57 -24.57
#